data_AF-A0A0S8JY83-F1
#
_entry.id   AF-A0A0S8JY83-F1
#
_cell.length_a   1.000
_cell.length_b   1.000
_cell.length_c   1.000
_cell.angle_alpha   90.00
_cell.angle_beta   90.00
_cell.angle_gamma   90.00
#
_symmetry.space_group_name_H-M   'P 1'
#
loop_
_entity.id
_entity.type
_entity.pdbx_description
1 polymer ?
#
loop_
_entity_poly.entity_id
_entity_poly.type
_entity_poly.pdbx_seq_one_letter_code
_entity_poly.pdbx_strand_id
1 'polypeptide(L)' 'MTDEQKKEYVFMNCICGKCPSWVECGEKGGFCLVGKSACIKEQKGCICPDCPVTAKMGLKWGYYCLKGSAKSLMEAEAAG' A
#
# COMPACT_ATOMS: atom_id res chain seq x y z
N MET A 1 15.90 9.27 2.78
CA MET A 1 15.92 7.99 2.05
C MET A 1 15.74 8.28 0.58
N THR A 2 16.57 7.72 -0.27
CA THR A 2 16.35 7.71 -1.73
C THR A 2 15.10 6.89 -2.07
N ASP A 3 14.62 6.98 -3.30
CA ASP A 3 13.43 6.25 -3.72
C ASP A 3 13.69 4.74 -3.81
N GLU A 4 14.91 4.33 -4.15
CA GLU A 4 15.35 2.94 -4.10
C GLU A 4 15.33 2.40 -2.65
N GLN A 5 15.87 3.16 -1.70
CA GLN A 5 15.85 2.78 -0.28
C GLN A 5 14.42 2.66 0.26
N LYS A 6 13.51 3.54 -0.17
CA LYS A 6 12.08 3.44 0.19
C LYS A 6 11.46 2.17 -0.40
N LYS A 7 11.70 1.88 -1.68
CA LYS A 7 11.17 0.66 -2.34
C LYS A 7 11.62 -0.61 -1.63
N GLU A 8 12.90 -0.71 -1.32
CA GLU A 8 13.46 -1.86 -0.60
C GLU A 8 12.82 -2.01 0.79
N TYR A 9 12.76 -0.92 1.57
CA TYR A 9 12.13 -0.95 2.88
C TYR A 9 10.67 -1.40 2.80
N VAL A 10 9.89 -0.87 1.85
CA VAL A 10 8.48 -1.24 1.66
C VAL A 10 8.33 -2.72 1.32
N PHE A 11 9.10 -3.24 0.36
CA PHE A 11 8.98 -4.66 -0.03
C PHE A 11 9.39 -5.61 1.09
N MET A 12 10.35 -5.23 1.93
CA MET A 12 10.81 -6.06 3.05
C MET A 12 9.88 -6.00 4.27
N ASN A 13 9.13 -4.92 4.46
CA ASN A 13 8.40 -4.68 5.71
C ASN A 13 6.87 -4.62 5.55
N CYS A 14 6.33 -4.60 4.33
CA CYS A 14 4.89 -4.59 4.18
C CYS A 14 4.25 -5.91 4.64
N ILE A 15 3.06 -5.82 5.22
CA ILE A 15 2.28 -6.98 5.68
C ILE A 15 1.15 -7.34 4.70
N CYS A 16 1.25 -6.92 3.43
CA CYS A 16 0.18 -7.08 2.45
C CYS A 16 -0.26 -8.53 2.27
N GLY A 17 0.68 -9.49 2.29
CA GLY A 17 0.37 -10.92 2.17
C GLY A 17 -0.48 -11.52 3.30
N LYS A 18 -0.64 -10.78 4.42
CA LYS A 18 -1.49 -11.18 5.56
C LYS A 18 -2.85 -10.46 5.57
N CYS A 19 -3.08 -9.56 4.62
CA CYS A 19 -4.29 -8.75 4.58
C CYS A 19 -5.51 -9.60 4.20
N PRO A 20 -6.70 -9.41 4.82
CA PRO A 20 -7.91 -10.12 4.42
C PRO A 20 -8.31 -9.91 2.94
N SER A 21 -7.94 -8.75 2.37
CA SER A 21 -8.16 -8.45 0.95
C SER A 21 -7.07 -9.00 0.02
N TRP A 22 -6.03 -9.67 0.53
CA TRP A 22 -4.96 -10.21 -0.30
C TRP A 22 -5.46 -11.34 -1.20
N VAL A 23 -4.95 -11.37 -2.42
CA VAL A 23 -5.13 -12.47 -3.38
C VAL A 23 -3.75 -12.87 -3.87
N GLU A 24 -3.41 -14.15 -3.75
CA GLU A 24 -2.14 -14.67 -4.24
C GLU A 24 -2.18 -14.76 -5.77
N CYS A 25 -1.49 -13.82 -6.44
CA CYS A 25 -1.46 -13.72 -7.91
C CYS A 25 -0.07 -13.34 -8.47
N GLY A 26 0.99 -13.48 -7.67
CA GLY A 26 2.37 -13.15 -8.08
C GLY A 26 2.79 -11.70 -7.83
N GLU A 27 1.90 -10.83 -7.36
CA GLU A 27 2.28 -9.49 -6.89
C GLU A 27 3.03 -9.55 -5.55
N LYS A 28 3.99 -8.65 -5.34
CA LYS A 28 4.79 -8.57 -4.10
C LYS A 28 4.16 -7.75 -2.97
N GLY A 29 3.06 -7.04 -3.26
CA GLY A 29 2.46 -6.09 -2.32
C GLY A 29 3.18 -4.72 -2.33
N GLY A 30 3.17 -4.03 -1.19
CA GLY A 30 3.78 -2.69 -1.10
C GLY A 30 2.98 -1.59 -1.81
N PHE A 31 1.68 -1.79 -2.02
CA PHE A 31 0.79 -0.93 -2.81
C PHE A 31 0.74 0.54 -2.37
N CYS A 32 1.04 0.81 -1.09
CA CYS A 32 1.20 2.17 -0.58
C CYS A 32 2.26 2.99 -1.34
N LEU A 33 3.23 2.31 -1.96
CA LEU A 33 4.26 2.92 -2.80
C LEU A 33 4.06 2.60 -4.29
N VAL A 34 3.78 1.34 -4.63
CA VAL A 34 3.81 0.89 -6.04
C VAL A 34 2.50 1.12 -6.80
N GLY A 35 1.40 1.45 -6.13
CA GLY A 35 0.10 1.70 -6.76
C GLY A 35 -0.92 0.59 -6.53
N LYS A 36 -1.98 0.56 -7.35
CA LYS A 36 -3.08 -0.40 -7.23
C LYS A 36 -2.65 -1.81 -7.64
N SER A 37 -3.29 -2.81 -7.06
CA SER A 37 -3.19 -4.19 -7.48
C SER A 37 -3.98 -4.42 -8.77
N ALA A 38 -3.42 -5.22 -9.67
CA ALA A 38 -4.13 -5.72 -10.83
C ALA A 38 -5.14 -6.81 -10.46
N CYS A 39 -4.94 -7.53 -9.36
CA CYS A 39 -5.70 -8.72 -8.97
C CYS A 39 -6.76 -8.46 -7.89
N ILE A 40 -6.47 -7.58 -6.92
CA ILE A 40 -7.35 -7.35 -5.77
C ILE A 40 -8.45 -6.37 -6.19
N LYS A 41 -9.70 -6.87 -6.22
CA LYS A 41 -10.90 -6.09 -6.64
C LYS A 41 -11.94 -5.90 -5.53
N GLU A 42 -11.83 -6.62 -4.43
CA GLU A 42 -12.81 -6.62 -3.35
C GLU A 42 -12.21 -6.11 -2.03
N GLN A 43 -13.02 -5.40 -1.24
CA GLN A 43 -12.66 -4.97 0.11
C GLN A 43 -13.12 -6.00 1.14
N LYS A 44 -12.26 -6.96 1.47
CA LYS A 44 -12.54 -8.01 2.49
C LYS A 44 -12.03 -7.64 3.89
N GLY A 45 -11.34 -6.50 4.00
CA GLY A 45 -10.72 -5.99 5.23
C GLY A 45 -9.31 -5.44 4.96
N CYS A 46 -8.82 -4.55 5.82
CA CYS A 46 -7.54 -3.87 5.60
C CYS A 46 -6.77 -3.70 6.92
N ILE A 47 -5.51 -4.13 6.89
CA ILE A 47 -4.56 -4.01 8.00
C ILE A 47 -3.46 -2.95 7.72
N CYS A 48 -3.63 -2.11 6.70
CA CYS A 48 -2.69 -1.02 6.41
C CYS A 48 -2.50 -0.03 7.57
N PRO A 49 -3.53 0.33 8.38
CA PRO A 49 -3.34 1.22 9.52
C PRO A 49 -2.30 0.70 10.53
N ASP A 50 -2.24 -0.61 10.73
CA ASP A 50 -1.31 -1.27 11.66
C ASP A 50 0.03 -1.67 10.99
N CYS A 51 0.22 -1.36 9.71
CA CYS A 51 1.41 -1.74 8.96
C CYS A 51 2.62 -0.88 9.40
N PRO A 52 3.79 -1.48 9.70
CA PRO A 52 4.98 -0.73 10.10
C PRO A 52 5.45 0.25 9.01
N VAL A 53 5.18 -0.06 7.74
CA VAL A 53 5.44 0.85 6.62
C VAL A 53 4.61 2.13 6.73
N THR A 54 3.32 2.01 7.06
CA THR A 54 2.41 3.15 7.24
C THR A 54 2.93 4.07 8.34
N ALA A 55 3.29 3.51 9.50
CA ALA A 55 3.86 4.27 10.61
C ALA A 55 5.20 4.93 10.25
N LYS A 56 6.14 4.18 9.66
CA LYS A 56 7.47 4.68 9.30
C LYS A 56 7.42 5.80 8.28
N MET A 57 6.49 5.71 7.33
CA MET A 57 6.35 6.64 6.21
C MET A 57 5.34 7.77 6.49
N GLY A 58 4.71 7.79 7.66
CA GLY A 58 3.72 8.81 8.03
C GLY A 58 2.48 8.81 7.15
N LEU A 59 2.05 7.64 6.67
CA LEU A 59 0.90 7.53 5.78
C LEU A 59 -0.40 7.46 6.61
N LYS A 60 -1.46 8.08 6.10
CA LYS A 60 -2.76 8.14 6.81
C LYS A 60 -3.89 7.32 6.17
N TRP A 61 -3.63 6.70 5.01
CA TRP A 61 -4.66 6.00 4.25
C TRP A 61 -4.55 4.47 4.42
N GLY A 62 -5.56 3.78 3.91
CA GLY A 62 -5.58 2.32 3.77
C GLY A 62 -6.12 1.91 2.41
N TYR A 63 -6.24 0.60 2.19
CA TYR A 63 -6.74 0.03 0.93
C TYR A 63 -5.95 0.49 -0.31
N TYR A 64 -4.63 0.68 -0.19
CA TYR A 64 -3.79 1.13 -1.31
C TYR A 64 -3.87 0.20 -2.53
N CYS A 65 -4.06 -1.12 -2.30
CA CYS A 65 -4.28 -2.11 -3.36
C CYS A 65 -5.47 -1.78 -4.26
N LEU A 66 -6.47 -1.03 -3.77
CA LEU A 66 -7.69 -0.69 -4.51
C LEU A 66 -7.77 0.79 -4.84
N LYS A 67 -7.29 1.66 -3.94
CA LYS A 67 -7.47 3.11 -4.00
C LYS A 67 -6.32 3.85 -4.69
N GLY A 68 -5.12 3.29 -4.73
CA GLY A 68 -3.93 3.93 -5.32
C GLY A 68 -2.79 4.01 -4.33
N SER A 69 -1.62 4.47 -4.77
CA SER A 69 -0.48 4.72 -3.87
C SER A 69 -0.77 5.91 -2.96
N ALA A 70 0.04 6.09 -1.91
CA ALA A 70 -0.06 7.26 -1.05
C ALA A 70 0.13 8.57 -1.83
N LYS A 71 1.02 8.57 -2.84
CA LYS A 71 1.20 9.73 -3.72
C LYS A 71 -0.10 10.07 -4.47
N SER A 72 -0.72 9.08 -5.12
CA SER A 72 -1.96 9.30 -5.86
C SER A 72 -3.12 9.76 -4.98
N LEU A 73 -3.18 9.27 -3.73
CA LEU A 73 -4.22 9.69 -2.78
C LEU A 73 -4.00 11.12 -2.28
N MET A 74 -2.76 11.51 -2.02
CA MET A 74 -2.40 12.88 -1.65
C MET A 74 -2.74 13.86 -2.77
N GLU A 75 -2.41 13.52 -4.01
CA GLU A 75 -2.73 14.33 -5.20
C GLU A 75 -4.24 14.48 -5.39
N ALA A 76 -5.01 13.38 -5.21
CA ALA A 76 -6.45 13.42 -5.29
C ALA A 76 -7.11 14.28 -4.20
N GLU A 77 -6.59 14.25 -2.96
CA GLU A 77 -7.07 15.11 -1.87
C GLU A 77 -6.73 16.58 -2.09
N ALA A 78 -5.57 16.90 -2.67
CA ALA A 78 -5.18 18.28 -2.95
C ALA A 78 -6.00 18.93 -4.09
N ALA A 79 -6.66 18.11 -4.91
CA ALA A 79 -7.47 18.54 -6.04
C ALA A 79 -8.97 18.72 -5.71
N GLY A 80 -9.39 18.36 -4.49
CA GLY A 80 -10.79 18.48 -4.03
C GLY A 80 -10.94 19.54 -2.95
#